data_AF-A0A9P8RQD8-F1
#
_entry.id   AF-A0A9P8RQD8-F1
#
_cell.length_a   1.000
_cell.length_b   1.000
_cell.length_c   1.000
_cell.angle_alpha   90.00
_cell.angle_beta   90.00
_cell.angle_gamma   90.00
#
_symmetry.space_group_name_H-M   'P 1'
#
loop_
_entity.id
_entity.type
_entity.pdbx_description
1 polymer ?
#
loop_
_entity_poly.entity_id
_entity_poly.type
_entity_poly.pdbx_seq_one_letter_code
_entity_poly.pdbx_strand_id
1 'polypeptide(L)'
;MWPEPAQNITERCATAAGMADDAPLKIITEPEAAGIFALDAMCREWLVEIGDTFVICDAGGGTVDLISYTISQLKPSPVLDEAAPGVGKLYGSSFLDRNFNDWLLNKFAGYHRWTDDYHESAMLHWESEIKREFSGDPGDTYTFRVMGLPDDPARSIRSGVLEMTLAEVKSIFDPIIDKIVGLVKDQITQAKIKSSRDVKTVLLAGGFGSNAYLKARIKNAVGHGIEVKKMPNSTTAIVRGALIRGLADVPQMAANVPRPTIVRARFATSHIGTIALERYNPMEHGIGRKTVSGGLHGGKRIEVMRWLLHKNAVIEDDKGFDFPFVFDQAVSDVEQKGGKIDQLNLQIYYCQDDERPKFPDVGGTCKPLVTLPADFNQIPKRFLIKQPAADGQLWYKIPFMIVRTCRLANVHFDLVHLQENEDGTIIRKTYGSVKADPLSRMTT
;
A
#
# COMPACT_ATOMS: atom_id res chain seq x y z
N MET A 1 2.59 4.03 0.85
CA MET A 1 1.52 3.21 0.25
C MET A 1 0.15 3.74 0.65
N TRP A 2 -0.70 3.99 -0.34
CA TRP A 2 -2.06 4.50 -0.13
C TRP A 2 -2.93 3.48 0.61
N PRO A 3 -3.66 3.89 1.66
CA PRO A 3 -4.56 3.01 2.38
C PRO A 3 -5.82 2.72 1.53
N GLU A 4 -6.49 1.59 1.80
CA GLU A 4 -7.74 1.16 1.14
C GLU A 4 -8.76 2.30 0.91
N PRO A 5 -9.02 3.23 1.86
CA PRO A 5 -9.94 4.35 1.62
C PRO A 5 -9.58 5.27 0.46
N ALA A 6 -8.29 5.51 0.24
CA ALA A 6 -7.85 6.38 -0.83
C ALA A 6 -7.99 5.71 -2.20
N GLN A 7 -7.89 4.37 -2.26
CA GLN A 7 -8.09 3.60 -3.49
C GLN A 7 -9.55 3.66 -3.95
N ASN A 8 -10.50 3.56 -3.02
CA ASN A 8 -11.92 3.62 -3.38
C ASN A 8 -12.39 5.01 -3.78
N ILE A 9 -11.84 6.07 -3.17
CA ILE A 9 -12.06 7.44 -3.64
C ILE A 9 -11.61 7.55 -5.10
N THR A 10 -10.44 6.99 -5.43
CA THR A 10 -9.92 6.98 -6.81
C THR A 10 -10.85 6.23 -7.76
N GLU A 11 -11.33 5.04 -7.38
CA GLU A 11 -12.29 4.26 -8.16
C GLU A 11 -13.60 5.03 -8.40
N ARG A 12 -14.16 5.66 -7.37
CA ARG A 12 -15.38 6.49 -7.49
C ARG A 12 -15.17 7.69 -8.42
N CYS A 13 -14.03 8.36 -8.32
CA CYS A 13 -13.69 9.46 -9.22
C CYS A 13 -13.60 8.99 -10.68
N ALA A 14 -12.96 7.85 -10.92
CA ALA A 14 -12.87 7.25 -12.26
C ALA A 14 -14.24 6.83 -12.81
N THR A 15 -15.09 6.21 -11.99
CA THR A 15 -16.47 5.86 -12.37
C THR A 15 -17.29 7.12 -12.70
N ALA A 16 -17.24 8.15 -11.86
CA ALA A 16 -17.95 9.41 -12.10
C ALA A 16 -17.46 10.13 -13.37
N ALA A 17 -16.24 9.86 -13.81
CA ALA A 17 -15.67 10.36 -15.07
C ALA A 17 -16.03 9.50 -16.30
N GLY A 18 -16.87 8.46 -16.16
CA GLY A 18 -17.29 7.59 -17.27
C GLY A 18 -16.24 6.54 -17.67
N MET A 19 -15.21 6.30 -16.85
CA MET A 19 -14.15 5.33 -17.17
C MET A 19 -14.58 3.86 -16.96
N ALA A 20 -15.79 3.63 -16.44
CA ALA A 20 -16.31 2.32 -16.06
C ALA A 20 -17.51 1.87 -16.92
N ASP A 21 -17.86 2.61 -17.98
CA ASP A 21 -19.10 2.41 -18.73
C ASP A 21 -19.08 1.08 -19.53
N ASP A 22 -17.94 0.76 -20.14
CA ASP A 22 -17.76 -0.41 -21.00
C ASP A 22 -17.12 -1.62 -20.31
N ALA A 23 -16.48 -1.41 -19.14
CA ALA A 23 -15.74 -2.45 -18.43
C ALA A 23 -15.54 -2.13 -16.94
N PRO A 24 -15.44 -3.14 -16.06
CA PRO A 24 -15.17 -2.93 -14.64
C PRO A 24 -13.76 -2.35 -14.42
N LEU A 25 -13.68 -1.32 -13.58
CA LEU A 25 -12.42 -0.70 -13.19
C LEU A 25 -11.53 -1.67 -12.40
N LYS A 26 -10.22 -1.56 -12.63
CA LYS A 26 -9.20 -2.28 -11.88
C LYS A 26 -8.20 -1.28 -11.33
N ILE A 27 -8.00 -1.34 -10.02
CA ILE A 27 -6.98 -0.55 -9.35
C ILE A 27 -5.71 -1.40 -9.24
N ILE A 28 -4.61 -0.85 -9.72
CA ILE A 28 -3.26 -1.37 -9.54
C ILE A 28 -2.48 -0.37 -8.68
N THR A 29 -1.60 -0.88 -7.81
CA THR A 29 -0.74 0.01 -7.03
C THR A 29 0.42 0.52 -7.89
N GLU A 30 0.88 1.76 -7.66
CA GLU A 30 2.05 2.31 -8.35
C GLU A 30 3.28 1.38 -8.34
N PRO A 31 3.70 0.80 -7.19
CA PRO A 31 4.87 -0.06 -7.18
C PRO A 31 4.65 -1.38 -7.93
N GLU A 32 3.42 -1.91 -7.95
CA GLU A 32 3.06 -3.08 -8.76
C GLU A 32 3.16 -2.78 -10.26
N ALA A 33 2.59 -1.65 -10.69
CA ALA A 33 2.71 -1.19 -12.06
C ALA A 33 4.18 -0.95 -12.45
N ALA A 34 4.95 -0.30 -11.58
CA ALA A 34 6.38 -0.09 -11.79
C ALA A 34 7.15 -1.42 -11.91
N GLY A 35 6.83 -2.43 -11.08
CA GLY A 35 7.42 -3.78 -11.16
C GLY A 35 7.14 -4.50 -12.48
N ILE A 36 5.89 -4.46 -12.92
CA ILE A 36 5.44 -5.04 -14.19
C ILE A 36 6.23 -4.43 -15.36
N PHE A 37 6.31 -3.11 -15.42
CA PHE A 37 7.04 -2.42 -16.48
C PHE A 37 8.56 -2.61 -16.35
N ALA A 38 9.11 -2.60 -15.13
CA ALA A 38 10.51 -2.85 -14.89
C ALA A 38 10.91 -4.20 -15.47
N LEU A 39 10.18 -5.28 -15.19
CA LEU A 39 10.52 -6.59 -15.73
C LEU A 39 10.39 -6.64 -17.26
N ASP A 40 9.38 -5.99 -17.86
CA ASP A 40 9.28 -5.90 -19.33
C ASP A 40 10.50 -5.19 -19.94
N ALA A 41 10.92 -4.06 -19.36
CA ALA A 41 12.12 -3.34 -19.80
C ALA A 41 13.41 -4.16 -19.58
N MET A 42 13.55 -4.79 -18.41
CA MET A 42 14.67 -5.66 -18.07
C MET A 42 14.79 -6.83 -19.05
N CYS A 43 13.69 -7.52 -19.37
CA CYS A 43 13.71 -8.65 -20.30
C CYS A 43 14.11 -8.24 -21.72
N ARG A 44 13.88 -6.99 -22.12
CA ARG A 44 14.22 -6.46 -23.44
C ARG A 44 15.67 -5.99 -23.53
N GLU A 45 16.16 -5.36 -22.47
CA GLU A 45 17.45 -4.66 -22.48
C GLU A 45 18.58 -5.38 -21.75
N TRP A 46 18.26 -6.25 -20.77
CA TRP A 46 19.24 -6.84 -19.86
C TRP A 46 19.09 -8.37 -19.75
N LEU A 47 20.16 -9.02 -19.28
CA LEU A 47 20.13 -10.43 -18.92
C LEU A 47 19.52 -10.56 -17.53
N VAL A 48 18.40 -11.27 -17.44
CA VAL A 48 17.70 -11.59 -16.18
C VAL A 48 17.48 -13.08 -16.05
N GLU A 49 17.58 -13.59 -14.82
CA GLU A 49 17.41 -14.99 -14.49
C GLU A 49 16.28 -15.19 -13.48
N ILE A 50 15.70 -16.40 -13.47
CA ILE A 50 14.75 -16.78 -12.42
C ILE A 50 15.49 -16.79 -11.09
N GLY A 51 14.90 -16.13 -10.10
CA GLY A 51 15.47 -15.97 -8.77
C GLY A 51 16.25 -14.68 -8.58
N ASP A 52 16.41 -13.85 -9.62
CA ASP A 52 16.98 -12.52 -9.47
C ASP A 52 16.05 -11.63 -8.66
N THR A 53 16.62 -10.96 -7.66
CA THR A 53 15.93 -9.98 -6.84
C THR A 53 16.40 -8.58 -7.18
N PHE A 54 15.47 -7.65 -7.37
CA PHE A 54 15.77 -6.24 -7.63
C PHE A 54 14.91 -5.32 -6.76
N VAL A 55 15.42 -4.12 -6.51
CA VAL A 55 14.71 -3.04 -5.82
C VAL A 55 14.37 -1.96 -6.82
N ILE A 56 13.15 -1.46 -6.79
CA ILE A 56 12.76 -0.24 -7.49
C ILE A 56 12.78 0.88 -6.45
N CYS A 57 13.46 1.98 -6.76
CA CYS A 57 13.46 3.22 -6.01
C CYS A 57 12.82 4.29 -6.89
N ASP A 58 11.52 4.50 -6.73
CA ASP A 58 10.79 5.57 -7.40
C ASP A 58 10.98 6.87 -6.61
N ALA A 59 11.90 7.70 -7.08
CA ALA A 59 12.17 8.99 -6.48
C ALA A 59 11.47 10.09 -7.29
N GLY A 60 10.35 10.56 -6.76
CA GLY A 60 9.50 11.58 -7.35
C GLY A 60 9.73 12.98 -6.78
N GLY A 61 8.77 13.87 -7.05
CA GLY A 61 8.78 15.25 -6.55
C GLY A 61 8.47 15.34 -5.05
N GLY A 62 7.45 14.63 -4.57
CA GLY A 62 7.02 14.66 -3.17
C GLY A 62 7.47 13.45 -2.35
N THR A 63 7.42 12.26 -2.94
CA THR A 63 7.70 10.99 -2.27
C THR A 63 8.90 10.28 -2.86
N VAL A 64 9.44 9.36 -2.06
CA VAL A 64 10.33 8.30 -2.52
C VAL A 64 9.71 6.99 -2.05
N ASP A 65 9.38 6.13 -3.00
CA ASP A 65 8.72 4.85 -2.78
C ASP A 65 9.65 3.72 -3.26
N LEU A 66 9.86 2.73 -2.40
CA LEU A 66 10.69 1.58 -2.67
C LEU A 66 9.88 0.31 -2.60
N ILE A 67 10.15 -0.61 -3.51
CA ILE A 67 9.62 -1.98 -3.49
C ILE A 67 10.68 -2.95 -4.00
N SER A 68 10.62 -4.19 -3.56
CA SER A 68 11.52 -5.24 -4.03
C SER A 68 10.76 -6.41 -4.61
N TYR A 69 11.29 -6.98 -5.68
CA TYR A 69 10.69 -8.11 -6.38
C TYR A 69 11.72 -9.18 -6.67
N THR A 70 11.27 -10.44 -6.63
CA THR A 70 12.01 -11.60 -7.13
C THR A 70 11.32 -12.13 -8.38
N ILE A 71 12.10 -12.39 -9.43
CA ILE A 71 11.61 -13.02 -10.65
C ILE A 71 11.34 -14.50 -10.38
N SER A 72 10.07 -14.91 -10.37
CA SER A 72 9.70 -16.31 -10.11
C SER A 72 9.51 -17.12 -11.40
N GLN A 73 9.25 -16.45 -12.52
CA GLN A 73 9.11 -17.07 -13.83
C GLN A 73 9.46 -16.06 -14.94
N LEU A 74 10.02 -16.54 -16.04
CA LEU A 74 10.26 -15.74 -17.27
C LEU A 74 9.42 -16.23 -18.47
N LYS A 75 9.20 -17.54 -18.59
CA LYS A 75 8.44 -18.17 -19.67
C LYS A 75 7.36 -19.11 -19.12
N PRO A 76 6.18 -19.23 -19.75
CA PRO A 76 5.75 -18.55 -20.99
C PRO A 76 5.44 -17.05 -20.78
N SER A 77 5.34 -16.62 -19.52
CA SER A 77 5.04 -15.24 -19.15
C SER A 77 5.85 -14.84 -17.92
N PRO A 78 6.34 -13.60 -17.83
CA PRO A 78 7.11 -13.17 -16.68
C PRO A 78 6.22 -13.06 -15.42
N VAL A 79 6.72 -13.51 -14.28
CA VAL A 79 6.01 -13.45 -13.00
C VAL A 79 6.95 -12.90 -11.93
N LEU A 80 6.42 -11.99 -11.12
CA LEU A 80 7.10 -11.41 -9.97
C LEU A 80 6.43 -11.86 -8.66
N ASP A 81 7.25 -12.10 -7.65
CA ASP A 81 6.82 -12.15 -6.26
C ASP A 81 7.47 -10.99 -5.51
N GLU A 82 6.71 -10.26 -4.70
CA GLU A 82 7.27 -9.22 -3.83
C GLU A 82 8.27 -9.86 -2.86
N ALA A 83 9.49 -9.31 -2.79
CA ALA A 83 10.58 -9.86 -1.99
C ALA A 83 10.55 -9.33 -0.55
N ALA A 84 10.09 -8.09 -0.36
CA ALA A 84 9.80 -7.49 0.94
C ALA A 84 8.75 -6.38 0.77
N PRO A 85 7.95 -6.10 1.83
CA PRO A 85 7.00 -5.00 1.83
C PRO A 85 7.64 -3.70 1.36
N GLY A 86 6.97 -2.98 0.46
CA GLY A 86 7.41 -1.65 0.04
C GLY A 86 7.35 -0.60 1.15
N VAL A 87 8.18 0.44 1.03
CA VAL A 87 8.24 1.58 1.95
C VAL A 87 8.16 2.90 1.18
N GLY A 88 7.40 3.85 1.69
CA GLY A 88 7.26 5.19 1.11
C GLY A 88 7.50 6.28 2.14
N LYS A 89 8.27 7.32 1.78
CA LYS A 89 8.56 8.48 2.66
C LYS A 89 8.52 9.80 1.88
N LEU A 90 8.30 10.90 2.60
CA LEU A 90 8.30 12.25 2.05
C LEU A 90 9.72 12.80 1.89
N TYR A 91 10.49 12.24 0.96
CA TYR A 91 11.89 12.65 0.66
C TYR A 91 12.09 13.06 -0.80
N GLY A 92 11.03 13.45 -1.50
CA GLY A 92 11.12 13.81 -2.92
C GLY A 92 11.91 15.10 -3.19
N SER A 93 12.16 15.40 -4.47
CA SER A 93 12.98 16.55 -4.87
C SER A 93 12.43 17.92 -4.45
N SER A 94 11.14 18.05 -4.12
CA SER A 94 10.57 19.30 -3.62
C SER A 94 11.16 19.74 -2.28
N PHE A 95 11.74 18.80 -1.52
CA PHE A 95 12.46 19.14 -0.29
C PHE A 95 13.80 19.82 -0.58
N LEU A 96 14.42 19.54 -1.73
CA LEU A 96 15.60 20.28 -2.20
C LEU A 96 15.25 21.73 -2.51
N ASP A 97 14.07 21.97 -3.10
CA ASP A 97 13.57 23.32 -3.38
C ASP A 97 13.36 24.11 -2.09
N ARG A 98 12.80 23.48 -1.05
CA ARG A 98 12.65 24.09 0.28
C ARG A 98 14.00 24.42 0.91
N ASN A 99 14.94 23.46 0.89
CA ASN A 99 16.28 23.68 1.43
C ASN A 99 17.02 24.82 0.69
N PHE A 100 16.86 24.92 -0.63
CA PHE A 100 17.46 26.00 -1.41
C PHE A 100 16.81 27.37 -1.12
N ASN A 101 15.47 27.41 -1.01
CA ASN A 101 14.74 28.59 -0.56
C ASN A 101 15.24 29.08 0.80
N ASP A 102 15.38 28.18 1.77
CA ASP A 102 15.89 28.51 3.10
C ASP A 102 17.35 29.00 3.04
N TRP A 103 18.17 28.42 2.16
CA TRP A 103 19.53 28.89 1.92
C TRP A 103 19.54 30.32 1.38
N LEU A 104 18.69 30.67 0.41
CA LEU A 104 18.56 32.03 -0.12
C LEU A 104 18.10 33.01 0.96
N LEU A 105 17.05 32.66 1.71
CA LEU A 105 16.52 33.50 2.79
C LEU A 105 17.57 33.81 3.85
N ASN A 106 18.39 32.82 4.22
CA ASN A 106 19.47 33.01 5.17
C ASN A 106 20.62 33.84 4.60
N LYS A 107 21.04 33.58 3.35
CA LYS A 107 22.16 34.31 2.70
C LYS A 107 21.84 35.80 2.52
N PHE A 108 20.58 36.12 2.25
CA PHE A 108 20.11 37.48 2.01
C PHE A 108 19.30 38.09 3.16
N ALA A 109 19.33 37.47 4.35
CA ALA A 109 18.67 38.01 5.53
C ALA A 109 19.12 39.46 5.81
N GLY A 110 18.16 40.38 5.87
CA GLY A 110 18.41 41.82 6.10
C GLY A 110 19.04 42.57 4.91
N TYR A 111 19.21 41.93 3.75
CA TYR A 111 19.76 42.58 2.56
C TYR A 111 18.65 43.19 1.69
N HIS A 112 18.33 44.47 1.93
CA HIS A 112 17.23 45.20 1.28
C HIS A 112 17.25 45.25 -0.26
N ARG A 113 18.39 44.94 -0.90
CA ARG A 113 18.48 44.91 -2.38
C ARG A 113 18.07 43.58 -2.97
N TRP A 114 17.99 42.52 -2.16
CA TRP A 114 17.41 41.24 -2.58
C TRP A 114 15.89 41.36 -2.54
N THR A 115 15.29 41.49 -3.72
CA THR A 115 13.85 41.59 -3.93
C THR A 115 13.24 40.24 -4.22
N ASP A 116 11.90 40.18 -4.16
CA ASP A 116 11.13 38.98 -4.51
C ASP A 116 11.43 38.54 -5.95
N ASP A 117 11.60 39.48 -6.90
CA ASP A 117 11.95 39.16 -8.30
C ASP A 117 13.26 38.37 -8.41
N TYR A 118 14.32 38.75 -7.68
CA TYR A 118 15.57 37.99 -7.67
C TYR A 118 15.39 36.63 -7.00
N HIS A 119 14.58 36.57 -5.95
CA HIS A 119 14.27 35.33 -5.25
C HIS A 119 13.54 34.33 -6.15
N GLU A 120 12.48 34.76 -6.82
CA GLU A 120 11.70 33.94 -7.74
C GLU A 120 12.53 33.50 -8.95
N SER A 121 13.34 34.41 -9.52
CA SER A 121 14.26 34.09 -10.61
C SER A 121 15.29 33.03 -10.20
N ALA A 122 15.87 33.14 -9.00
CA ALA A 122 16.81 32.16 -8.49
C ALA A 122 16.14 30.80 -8.26
N MET A 123 14.94 30.78 -7.67
CA MET A 123 14.15 29.55 -7.48
C MET A 123 13.79 28.87 -8.80
N LEU A 124 13.40 29.63 -9.81
CA LEU A 124 13.09 29.10 -11.14
C LEU A 124 14.34 28.50 -11.82
N HIS A 125 15.47 29.20 -11.78
CA HIS A 125 16.72 28.70 -12.35
C HIS A 125 17.23 27.45 -11.61
N TRP A 126 17.07 27.42 -10.28
CA TRP A 126 17.36 26.23 -9.47
C TRP A 126 16.52 25.03 -9.92
N GLU A 127 15.20 25.19 -10.04
CA GLU A 127 14.28 24.10 -10.34
C GLU A 127 14.45 23.57 -11.78
N SER A 128 14.71 24.47 -12.73
CA SER A 128 14.81 24.16 -14.15
C SER A 128 16.18 23.66 -14.59
N GLU A 129 17.27 24.08 -13.95
CA GLU A 129 18.64 23.77 -14.37
C GLU A 129 19.45 23.11 -13.25
N ILE A 130 19.92 23.88 -12.27
CA ILE A 130 20.93 23.44 -11.29
C ILE A 130 20.50 22.15 -10.58
N LYS A 131 19.27 22.06 -10.08
CA LYS A 131 18.78 20.87 -9.37
C LYS A 131 18.74 19.63 -10.27
N ARG A 132 18.36 19.79 -11.54
CA ARG A 132 18.15 18.68 -12.48
C ARG A 132 19.49 18.12 -12.95
N GLU A 133 20.44 19.01 -13.22
CA GLU A 133 21.73 18.68 -13.81
C GLU A 133 22.81 18.36 -12.78
N PHE A 134 22.57 18.66 -11.50
CA PHE A 134 23.54 18.43 -10.44
C PHE A 134 24.11 17.00 -10.45
N SER A 135 25.42 16.92 -10.68
CA SER A 135 26.18 15.67 -10.76
C SER A 135 27.08 15.47 -9.53
N GLY A 136 27.38 16.55 -8.82
CA GLY A 136 28.34 16.59 -7.72
C GLY A 136 29.81 16.67 -8.17
N ASP A 137 30.05 16.89 -9.47
CA ASP A 137 31.39 17.07 -10.05
C ASP A 137 32.03 18.38 -9.54
N PRO A 138 33.27 18.35 -9.03
CA PRO A 138 34.05 19.56 -8.73
C PRO A 138 34.23 20.53 -9.90
N GLY A 139 34.10 20.08 -11.15
CA GLY A 139 34.20 20.91 -12.34
C GLY A 139 32.94 21.70 -12.68
N ASP A 140 31.80 21.40 -12.06
CA ASP A 140 30.52 22.07 -12.33
C ASP A 140 30.48 23.49 -11.71
N THR A 141 29.89 24.43 -12.44
CA THR A 141 29.69 25.81 -11.99
C THR A 141 28.23 26.09 -11.66
N TYR A 142 27.97 26.75 -10.52
CA TYR A 142 26.62 27.03 -10.04
C TYR A 142 26.43 28.53 -9.90
N THR A 143 25.68 29.14 -10.82
CA THR A 143 25.60 30.60 -10.93
C THR A 143 24.17 31.07 -11.17
N PHE A 144 23.78 32.17 -10.54
CA PHE A 144 22.45 32.79 -10.72
C PHE A 144 22.61 34.22 -11.21
N ARG A 145 21.79 34.62 -12.20
CA ARG A 145 21.80 35.99 -12.73
C ARG A 145 21.13 36.95 -11.74
N VAL A 146 21.88 37.97 -11.34
CA VAL A 146 21.45 39.02 -10.39
C VAL A 146 21.83 40.41 -10.91
N MET A 147 21.55 40.66 -12.20
CA MET A 147 21.89 41.90 -12.89
C MET A 147 21.27 43.12 -12.20
N GLY A 148 22.10 44.10 -11.85
CA GLY A 148 21.67 45.31 -11.14
C GLY A 148 22.02 45.33 -9.65
N LEU A 149 22.41 44.19 -9.07
CA LEU A 149 23.05 44.16 -7.75
C LEU A 149 24.51 44.62 -7.84
N PRO A 150 25.00 45.41 -6.86
CA PRO A 150 26.42 45.74 -6.78
C PRO A 150 27.23 44.49 -6.44
N ASP A 151 28.51 44.49 -6.80
CA ASP A 151 29.45 43.46 -6.35
C ASP A 151 29.51 43.44 -4.82
N ASP A 152 29.32 42.24 -4.26
CA ASP A 152 29.39 41.96 -2.83
C ASP A 152 30.11 40.63 -2.63
N PRO A 153 31.45 40.66 -2.47
CA PRO A 153 32.24 39.45 -2.28
C PRO A 153 31.83 38.63 -1.04
N ALA A 154 31.29 39.27 0.00
CA ALA A 154 30.83 38.58 1.20
C ALA A 154 29.56 37.73 0.94
N ARG A 155 28.78 38.10 -0.08
CA ARG A 155 27.60 37.35 -0.54
C ARG A 155 27.84 36.55 -1.81
N SER A 156 29.10 36.44 -2.26
CA SER A 156 29.47 35.76 -3.50
C SER A 156 28.83 36.37 -4.75
N ILE A 157 28.55 37.68 -4.73
CA ILE A 157 28.04 38.42 -5.90
C ILE A 157 29.20 39.12 -6.60
N ARG A 158 29.40 38.79 -7.88
CA ARG A 158 30.40 39.44 -8.75
C ARG A 158 29.86 39.56 -10.17
N SER A 159 30.07 40.72 -10.79
CA SER A 159 29.73 40.97 -12.20
C SER A 159 28.28 40.59 -12.55
N GLY A 160 27.33 40.89 -11.65
CA GLY A 160 25.92 40.60 -11.84
C GLY A 160 25.55 39.11 -11.73
N VAL A 161 26.39 38.30 -11.10
CA VAL A 161 26.18 36.87 -10.88
C VAL A 161 26.38 36.52 -9.41
N LEU A 162 25.46 35.71 -8.86
CA LEU A 162 25.61 35.05 -7.57
C LEU A 162 26.24 33.67 -7.82
N GLU A 163 27.42 33.43 -7.27
CA GLU A 163 28.11 32.15 -7.35
C GLU A 163 27.81 31.28 -6.12
N MET A 164 27.56 30.00 -6.35
CA MET A 164 27.50 28.96 -5.32
C MET A 164 28.66 27.99 -5.48
N THR A 165 29.24 27.60 -4.36
CA THR A 165 30.25 26.55 -4.29
C THR A 165 29.61 25.18 -4.35
N LEU A 166 30.36 24.16 -4.79
CA LEU A 166 29.92 22.76 -4.71
C LEU A 166 29.52 22.36 -3.28
N ALA A 167 30.22 22.87 -2.27
CA ALA A 167 29.91 22.59 -0.87
C ALA A 167 28.54 23.14 -0.44
N GLU A 168 28.17 24.34 -0.92
CA GLU A 168 26.85 24.92 -0.67
C GLU A 168 25.74 24.15 -1.39
N VAL A 169 25.94 23.73 -2.64
CA VAL A 169 24.94 22.89 -3.34
C VAL A 169 24.81 21.52 -2.66
N LYS A 170 25.92 20.91 -2.24
CA LYS A 170 25.90 19.65 -1.48
C LYS A 170 25.15 19.77 -0.16
N SER A 171 25.28 20.88 0.57
CA SER A 171 24.58 21.07 1.84
C SER A 171 23.05 21.09 1.69
N ILE A 172 22.54 21.44 0.50
CA ILE A 172 21.12 21.37 0.15
C ILE A 172 20.69 19.93 -0.18
N PHE A 173 21.53 19.20 -0.93
CA PHE A 173 21.25 17.86 -1.44
C PHE A 173 21.46 16.73 -0.43
N ASP A 174 22.58 16.74 0.26
CA ASP A 174 23.05 15.64 1.10
C ASP A 174 22.03 15.25 2.18
N PRO A 175 21.37 16.17 2.91
CA PRO A 175 20.39 15.81 3.93
C PRO A 175 19.19 15.01 3.42
N ILE A 176 18.82 15.18 2.14
CA ILE A 176 17.72 14.44 1.50
C ILE A 176 18.24 13.14 0.91
N ILE A 177 19.36 13.17 0.21
CA ILE A 177 19.96 11.98 -0.41
C ILE A 177 20.39 10.96 0.65
N ASP A 178 20.93 11.39 1.79
CA ASP A 178 21.33 10.49 2.88
C ASP A 178 20.15 9.66 3.40
N LYS A 179 18.97 10.30 3.50
CA LYS A 179 17.73 9.63 3.89
C LYS A 179 17.30 8.59 2.85
N ILE A 180 17.39 8.93 1.56
CA ILE A 180 17.07 8.01 0.46
C ILE A 180 18.04 6.83 0.44
N VAL A 181 19.34 7.09 0.60
CA VAL A 181 20.37 6.05 0.68
C VAL A 181 20.09 5.10 1.85
N GLY A 182 19.69 5.63 3.00
CA GLY A 182 19.23 4.83 4.15
C GLY A 182 18.07 3.90 3.78
N LEU A 183 17.02 4.46 3.17
CA LEU A 183 15.86 3.66 2.73
C LEU A 183 16.22 2.56 1.74
N VAL A 184 17.10 2.83 0.77
CA VAL A 184 17.55 1.83 -0.20
C VAL A 184 18.27 0.68 0.51
N LYS A 185 19.17 0.99 1.45
CA LYS A 185 19.90 -0.03 2.23
C LYS A 185 18.95 -0.87 3.09
N ASP A 186 17.98 -0.23 3.72
CA ASP A 186 16.99 -0.92 4.54
C ASP A 186 16.14 -1.85 3.67
N GLN A 187 15.67 -1.40 2.50
CA GLN A 187 14.89 -2.22 1.58
C GLN A 187 15.69 -3.41 1.05
N ILE A 188 16.98 -3.22 0.71
CA ILE A 188 17.87 -4.31 0.31
C ILE A 188 18.01 -5.34 1.42
N THR A 189 18.20 -4.87 2.66
CA THR A 189 18.34 -5.75 3.84
C THR A 189 17.05 -6.53 4.09
N GLN A 190 15.89 -5.88 4.04
CA GLN A 190 14.59 -6.53 4.21
C GLN A 190 14.30 -7.55 3.11
N ALA A 191 14.60 -7.20 1.85
CA ALA A 191 14.48 -8.12 0.72
C ALA A 191 15.33 -9.38 0.95
N LYS A 192 16.58 -9.21 1.40
CA LYS A 192 17.47 -10.34 1.71
C LYS A 192 16.94 -11.20 2.86
N ILE A 193 16.48 -10.60 3.95
CA ILE A 193 15.95 -11.32 5.11
C ILE A 193 14.69 -12.12 4.74
N LYS A 194 13.75 -11.52 4.01
CA LYS A 194 12.45 -12.14 3.72
C LYS A 194 12.49 -13.15 2.58
N SER A 195 13.25 -12.87 1.52
CA SER A 195 13.35 -13.75 0.35
C SER A 195 14.48 -14.77 0.43
N SER A 196 15.42 -14.61 1.39
CA SER A 196 16.67 -15.38 1.45
C SER A 196 17.51 -15.31 0.17
N ARG A 197 17.41 -14.19 -0.57
CA ARG A 197 18.11 -13.93 -1.84
C ARG A 197 18.85 -12.60 -1.80
N ASP A 198 19.98 -12.53 -2.48
CA ASP A 198 20.72 -11.28 -2.65
C ASP A 198 20.08 -10.40 -3.73
N VAL A 199 20.01 -9.10 -3.45
CA VAL A 199 19.56 -8.10 -4.43
C VAL A 199 20.66 -7.89 -5.46
N LYS A 200 20.38 -8.12 -6.74
CA LYS A 200 21.33 -7.91 -7.85
C LYS A 200 21.28 -6.49 -8.41
N THR A 201 20.14 -5.81 -8.33
CA THR A 201 19.94 -4.52 -9.01
C THR A 201 19.04 -3.57 -8.23
N VAL A 202 19.38 -2.28 -8.26
CA VAL A 202 18.51 -1.16 -7.87
C VAL A 202 18.15 -0.37 -9.13
N LEU A 203 16.85 -0.22 -9.39
CA LEU A 203 16.29 0.53 -10.50
C LEU A 203 15.76 1.87 -10.01
N LEU A 204 16.31 2.96 -10.55
CA LEU A 204 15.87 4.31 -10.24
C LEU A 204 14.74 4.71 -11.19
N ALA A 205 13.58 5.01 -10.62
CA ALA A 205 12.40 5.51 -11.30
C ALA A 205 12.06 6.94 -10.84
N GLY A 206 11.09 7.56 -11.51
CA GLY A 206 10.67 8.93 -11.20
C GLY A 206 11.56 10.02 -11.77
N GLY A 207 11.11 11.27 -11.57
CA GLY A 207 11.83 12.47 -12.03
C GLY A 207 13.14 12.68 -11.29
N PHE A 208 13.13 12.56 -9.95
CA PHE A 208 14.33 12.72 -9.13
C PHE A 208 15.27 11.52 -9.27
N GLY A 209 14.76 10.31 -9.53
CA GLY A 209 15.59 9.13 -9.85
C GLY A 209 16.44 9.28 -11.12
N SER A 210 16.19 10.31 -11.94
CA SER A 210 17.03 10.67 -13.08
C SER A 210 18.27 11.50 -12.72
N ASN A 211 18.35 12.05 -11.50
CA ASN A 211 19.46 12.90 -11.08
C ASN A 211 20.77 12.09 -10.94
N ALA A 212 21.85 12.60 -11.56
CA ALA A 212 23.14 11.91 -11.63
C ALA A 212 23.80 11.78 -10.25
N TYR A 213 23.71 12.82 -9.41
CA TYR A 213 24.26 12.80 -8.07
C TYR A 213 23.57 11.75 -7.18
N LEU A 214 22.23 11.68 -7.18
CA LEU A 214 21.48 10.66 -6.45
C LEU A 214 21.91 9.24 -6.86
N LYS A 215 22.03 8.98 -8.17
CA LYS A 215 22.50 7.69 -8.68
C LYS A 215 23.90 7.35 -8.18
N ALA A 216 24.84 8.30 -8.25
CA ALA A 216 26.21 8.10 -7.79
C ALA A 216 26.27 7.80 -6.29
N ARG A 217 25.50 8.54 -5.49
CA ARG A 217 25.41 8.38 -4.03
C ARG A 217 24.84 7.02 -3.63
N ILE A 218 23.78 6.55 -4.29
CA ILE A 218 23.24 5.20 -4.07
C ILE A 218 24.26 4.14 -4.48
N LYS A 219 24.86 4.26 -5.68
CA LYS A 219 25.86 3.30 -6.18
C LYS A 219 27.05 3.13 -5.23
N ASN A 220 27.59 4.23 -4.72
CA ASN A 220 28.69 4.20 -3.75
C ASN A 220 28.27 3.55 -2.43
N ALA A 221 27.01 3.70 -2.03
CA ALA A 221 26.52 3.24 -0.75
C ALA A 221 26.11 1.76 -0.72
N VAL A 222 25.64 1.19 -1.84
CA VAL A 222 25.19 -0.21 -1.94
C VAL A 222 26.33 -1.20 -2.25
N GLY A 223 27.47 -0.70 -2.72
CA GLY A 223 28.67 -1.49 -3.00
C GLY A 223 28.69 -2.14 -4.40
N HIS A 224 29.80 -2.80 -4.73
CA HIS A 224 30.08 -3.28 -6.09
C HIS A 224 29.26 -4.51 -6.54
N GLY A 225 28.61 -5.21 -5.61
CA GLY A 225 27.80 -6.40 -5.92
C GLY A 225 26.39 -6.09 -6.43
N ILE A 226 25.97 -4.82 -6.39
CA ILE A 226 24.60 -4.40 -6.75
C ILE A 226 24.68 -3.36 -7.87
N GLU A 227 24.08 -3.65 -9.01
CA GLU A 227 24.02 -2.70 -10.11
C GLU A 227 22.98 -1.60 -9.82
N VAL A 228 23.32 -0.34 -10.08
CA VAL A 228 22.38 0.79 -9.96
C VAL A 228 22.11 1.36 -11.34
N LYS A 229 20.90 1.13 -11.85
CA LYS A 229 20.49 1.51 -13.21
C LYS A 229 19.31 2.47 -13.16
N LYS A 230 19.27 3.37 -14.15
CA LYS A 230 18.07 4.17 -14.41
C LYS A 230 17.07 3.29 -15.13
N MET A 231 15.82 3.33 -14.72
CA MET A 231 14.74 2.65 -15.44
C MET A 231 14.48 3.40 -16.77
N PRO A 232 14.46 2.70 -17.92
CA PRO A 232 14.04 3.29 -19.19
C PRO A 232 12.65 3.91 -19.05
N ASN A 233 12.39 5.07 -19.66
CA ASN A 233 11.08 5.73 -19.61
C ASN A 233 10.50 5.93 -18.19
N SER A 234 11.36 6.15 -17.19
CA SER A 234 11.01 6.20 -15.76
C SER A 234 9.81 7.09 -15.40
N THR A 235 9.61 8.20 -16.12
CA THR A 235 8.49 9.14 -15.90
C THR A 235 7.13 8.59 -16.34
N THR A 236 7.10 7.57 -17.20
CA THR A 236 5.87 6.93 -17.72
C THR A 236 5.74 5.46 -17.28
N ALA A 237 6.66 4.98 -16.44
CA ALA A 237 6.76 3.59 -16.02
C ALA A 237 5.45 3.07 -15.41
N ILE A 238 4.84 3.84 -14.52
CA ILE A 238 3.59 3.48 -13.83
C ILE A 238 2.44 3.28 -14.84
N VAL A 239 2.19 4.25 -15.71
CA VAL A 239 1.10 4.17 -16.71
C VAL A 239 1.34 3.02 -17.69
N ARG A 240 2.58 2.80 -18.12
CA ARG A 240 2.95 1.67 -18.98
C ARG A 240 2.72 0.32 -18.29
N GLY A 241 3.09 0.20 -17.03
CA GLY A 241 2.84 -0.99 -16.22
C GLY A 241 1.36 -1.30 -16.03
N ALA A 242 0.56 -0.27 -15.77
CA ALA A 242 -0.90 -0.39 -15.67
C ALA A 242 -1.52 -0.90 -16.99
N LEU A 243 -1.07 -0.36 -18.14
CA LEU A 243 -1.50 -0.85 -19.46
C LEU A 243 -1.10 -2.31 -19.69
N ILE A 244 0.16 -2.68 -19.39
CA ILE A 244 0.65 -4.06 -19.52
C ILE A 244 -0.22 -5.01 -18.67
N ARG A 245 -0.57 -4.63 -17.44
CA ARG A 245 -1.46 -5.43 -16.59
C ARG A 245 -2.88 -5.52 -17.15
N GLY A 246 -3.43 -4.43 -17.64
CA GLY A 246 -4.77 -4.39 -18.25
C GLY A 246 -4.89 -5.32 -19.45
N LEU A 247 -3.85 -5.36 -20.30
CA LEU A 247 -3.77 -6.27 -21.45
C LEU A 247 -3.68 -7.75 -21.04
N ALA A 248 -3.26 -8.06 -19.81
CA ALA A 248 -3.14 -9.44 -19.29
C ALA A 248 -4.48 -10.16 -19.22
N ASP A 249 -5.54 -9.39 -18.98
CA ASP A 249 -6.86 -9.94 -18.74
C ASP A 249 -7.70 -9.98 -20.03
N VAL A 250 -7.15 -9.58 -21.18
CA VAL A 250 -7.81 -9.63 -22.49
C VAL A 250 -7.65 -11.04 -23.09
N PRO A 251 -8.74 -11.83 -23.25
CA PRO A 251 -8.65 -13.24 -23.67
C PRO A 251 -8.13 -13.46 -25.10
N GLN A 252 -8.01 -12.40 -25.93
CA GLN A 252 -7.70 -12.47 -27.36
C GLN A 252 -6.28 -11.99 -27.73
N MET A 253 -5.31 -12.09 -26.83
CA MET A 253 -3.92 -12.02 -27.30
C MET A 253 -3.62 -13.31 -28.09
N ALA A 254 -3.31 -13.18 -29.38
CA ALA A 254 -3.02 -14.31 -30.27
C ALA A 254 -2.04 -15.29 -29.59
N ALA A 255 -2.14 -16.59 -29.91
CA ALA A 255 -1.36 -17.67 -29.28
C ALA A 255 0.18 -17.48 -29.29
N ASN A 256 0.68 -16.52 -30.07
CA ASN A 256 2.09 -16.18 -30.22
C ASN A 256 2.51 -14.88 -29.50
N VAL A 257 1.63 -14.21 -28.75
CA VAL A 257 1.97 -13.05 -27.94
C VAL A 257 2.26 -13.52 -26.50
N PRO A 258 3.47 -13.29 -25.96
CA PRO A 258 3.77 -13.61 -24.56
C PRO A 258 2.74 -12.93 -23.65
N ARG A 259 2.10 -13.67 -22.72
CA ARG A 259 1.20 -13.00 -21.77
C ARG A 259 2.02 -12.00 -20.95
N PRO A 260 1.46 -10.81 -20.67
CA PRO A 260 2.17 -9.75 -19.97
C PRO A 260 2.52 -10.15 -18.54
N THR A 261 3.51 -9.43 -18.00
CA THR A 261 4.01 -9.63 -16.64
C THR A 261 2.90 -9.48 -15.59
N ILE A 262 2.87 -10.39 -14.62
CA ILE A 262 1.99 -10.30 -13.45
C ILE A 262 2.78 -10.34 -12.15
N VAL A 263 2.25 -9.71 -11.10
CA VAL A 263 2.70 -9.90 -9.73
C VAL A 263 1.80 -10.96 -9.08
N ARG A 264 2.37 -12.11 -8.73
CA ARG A 264 1.63 -13.26 -8.20
C ARG A 264 1.45 -13.17 -6.69
N ALA A 265 2.52 -12.86 -5.98
CA ALA A 265 2.54 -12.79 -4.52
C ALA A 265 2.96 -11.39 -4.06
N ARG A 266 2.24 -10.84 -3.07
CA ARG A 266 2.51 -9.54 -2.46
C ARG A 266 2.39 -9.59 -0.94
N PHE A 267 2.85 -8.56 -0.24
CA PHE A 267 2.70 -8.45 1.20
C PHE A 267 1.51 -7.57 1.60
N ALA A 268 0.75 -8.03 2.59
CA ALA A 268 -0.31 -7.23 3.21
C ALA A 268 0.28 -5.99 3.90
N THR A 269 -0.29 -4.81 3.61
CA THR A 269 0.18 -3.54 4.19
C THR A 269 -0.48 -3.19 5.52
N SER A 270 -1.52 -3.93 5.91
CA SER A 270 -2.28 -3.75 7.15
C SER A 270 -2.77 -5.08 7.69
N HIS A 271 -3.06 -5.11 9.00
CA HIS A 271 -3.88 -6.16 9.59
C HIS A 271 -5.34 -5.84 9.27
N ILE A 272 -6.14 -6.85 8.92
CA ILE A 272 -7.59 -6.71 8.70
C ILE A 272 -8.32 -7.71 9.59
N GLY A 273 -9.34 -7.26 10.31
CA GLY A 273 -10.03 -8.08 11.31
C GLY A 273 -11.43 -7.60 11.65
N THR A 274 -12.17 -8.40 12.40
CA THR A 274 -13.50 -8.06 12.93
C THR A 274 -13.52 -8.26 14.44
N ILE A 275 -14.46 -7.62 15.12
CA ILE A 275 -14.72 -7.89 16.54
C ILE A 275 -15.50 -9.20 16.65
N ALA A 276 -15.11 -10.03 17.61
CA ALA A 276 -15.82 -11.26 17.96
C ALA A 276 -15.95 -11.37 19.49
N LEU A 277 -16.99 -12.08 19.95
CA LEU A 277 -17.15 -12.41 21.36
C LEU A 277 -16.50 -13.75 21.67
N GLU A 278 -15.54 -13.76 22.59
CA GLU A 278 -14.91 -14.97 23.12
C GLU A 278 -15.32 -15.20 24.59
N ARG A 279 -15.21 -16.43 25.08
CA ARG A 279 -15.45 -16.73 26.51
C ARG A 279 -14.41 -16.01 27.36
N TYR A 280 -14.86 -15.30 28.39
CA TYR A 280 -13.95 -14.55 29.24
C TYR A 280 -13.17 -15.48 30.17
N ASN A 281 -11.87 -15.57 29.92
CA ASN A 281 -10.87 -16.16 30.81
C ASN A 281 -10.01 -15.05 31.47
N PRO A 282 -10.06 -14.82 32.80
CA PRO A 282 -9.25 -13.80 33.48
C PRO A 282 -7.74 -13.96 33.29
N MET A 283 -7.24 -15.20 33.15
CA MET A 283 -5.82 -15.48 32.97
C MET A 283 -5.32 -15.01 31.60
N GLU A 284 -6.15 -15.11 30.57
CA GLU A 284 -5.79 -14.74 29.20
C GLU A 284 -6.14 -13.28 28.86
N HIS A 285 -7.19 -12.75 29.48
CA HIS A 285 -7.74 -11.43 29.15
C HIS A 285 -7.38 -10.32 30.14
N GLY A 286 -6.89 -10.69 31.32
CA GLY A 286 -6.63 -9.77 32.42
C GLY A 286 -7.90 -9.43 33.21
N ILE A 287 -7.72 -9.21 34.50
CA ILE A 287 -8.80 -8.90 35.45
C ILE A 287 -9.32 -7.47 35.20
N GLY A 288 -10.63 -7.26 35.38
CA GLY A 288 -11.25 -5.92 35.34
C GLY A 288 -11.66 -5.44 33.95
N ARG A 289 -11.55 -6.26 32.91
CA ARG A 289 -12.06 -5.95 31.57
C ARG A 289 -13.59 -5.95 31.52
N LYS A 290 -14.15 -5.09 30.66
CA LYS A 290 -15.59 -5.06 30.37
C LYS A 290 -16.00 -6.40 29.73
N THR A 291 -17.06 -7.00 30.25
CA THR A 291 -17.60 -8.28 29.78
C THR A 291 -19.08 -8.16 29.49
N VAL A 292 -19.58 -9.02 28.62
CA VAL A 292 -21.00 -9.17 28.28
C VAL A 292 -21.46 -10.53 28.79
N SER A 293 -22.62 -10.60 29.44
CA SER A 293 -23.18 -11.88 29.91
C SER A 293 -24.09 -12.50 28.86
N GLY A 294 -24.11 -13.83 28.76
CA GLY A 294 -25.12 -14.58 28.01
C GLY A 294 -24.64 -15.32 26.77
N GLY A 295 -25.58 -15.54 25.84
CA GLY A 295 -25.41 -16.34 24.62
C GLY A 295 -25.43 -17.85 24.85
N LEU A 296 -25.33 -18.64 23.77
CA LEU A 296 -25.41 -20.11 23.75
C LEU A 296 -24.54 -20.81 24.82
N HIS A 297 -23.33 -20.32 25.04
CA HIS A 297 -22.39 -20.91 25.99
C HIS A 297 -22.56 -20.46 27.45
N GLY A 298 -23.47 -19.52 27.73
CA GLY A 298 -23.62 -18.89 29.03
C GLY A 298 -22.35 -18.16 29.52
N GLY A 299 -22.42 -17.66 30.75
CA GLY A 299 -21.28 -17.03 31.42
C GLY A 299 -20.92 -15.65 30.87
N LYS A 300 -19.70 -15.20 31.20
CA LYS A 300 -19.13 -13.92 30.75
C LYS A 300 -18.37 -14.12 29.44
N ARG A 301 -18.59 -13.20 28.50
CA ARG A 301 -17.90 -13.07 27.23
C ARG A 301 -17.18 -11.74 27.15
N ILE A 302 -16.18 -11.64 26.29
CA ILE A 302 -15.39 -10.43 26.07
C ILE A 302 -15.21 -10.21 24.58
N GLU A 303 -15.24 -8.95 24.16
CA GLU A 303 -14.94 -8.56 22.79
C GLU A 303 -13.42 -8.61 22.55
N VAL A 304 -13.03 -9.32 21.49
CA VAL A 304 -11.64 -9.43 21.04
C VAL A 304 -11.54 -9.16 19.54
N MET A 305 -10.36 -8.75 19.09
CA MET A 305 -10.07 -8.63 17.68
C MET A 305 -9.77 -10.00 17.08
N ARG A 306 -10.60 -10.42 16.12
CA ARG A 306 -10.35 -11.59 15.28
C ARG A 306 -9.76 -11.15 13.95
N TRP A 307 -8.46 -11.35 13.79
CA TRP A 307 -7.72 -10.96 12.58
C TRP A 307 -7.91 -11.99 11.46
N LEU A 308 -8.32 -11.51 10.30
CA LEU A 308 -8.58 -12.24 9.05
C LEU A 308 -7.40 -12.12 8.06
N LEU A 309 -6.57 -11.10 8.23
CA LEU A 309 -5.32 -10.89 7.51
C LEU A 309 -4.33 -10.21 8.44
N HIS A 310 -3.07 -10.64 8.41
CA HIS A 310 -2.00 -10.00 9.15
C HIS A 310 -1.15 -9.12 8.24
N LYS A 311 -0.71 -7.95 8.74
CA LYS A 311 0.30 -7.14 8.08
C LYS A 311 1.54 -8.00 7.81
N ASN A 312 2.16 -7.81 6.66
CA ASN A 312 3.29 -8.59 6.15
C ASN A 312 2.99 -10.08 5.89
N ALA A 313 1.72 -10.52 5.90
CA ALA A 313 1.36 -11.82 5.37
C ALA A 313 1.45 -11.81 3.84
N VAL A 314 1.86 -12.93 3.26
CA VAL A 314 1.86 -13.12 1.81
C VAL A 314 0.42 -13.28 1.32
N ILE A 315 0.08 -12.55 0.28
CA ILE A 315 -1.19 -12.56 -0.42
C ILE A 315 -0.94 -13.11 -1.82
N GLU A 316 -1.67 -14.16 -2.18
CA GLU A 316 -1.79 -14.66 -3.54
C GLU A 316 -3.17 -14.25 -4.08
N ASP A 317 -3.21 -13.78 -5.33
CA ASP A 317 -4.47 -13.41 -5.98
C ASP A 317 -5.44 -14.60 -6.06
N ASP A 318 -6.73 -14.30 -5.86
CA ASP A 318 -7.87 -15.22 -5.98
C ASP A 318 -7.86 -16.43 -5.01
N LYS A 319 -6.94 -16.44 -4.03
CA LYS A 319 -6.91 -17.46 -2.97
C LYS A 319 -7.81 -17.08 -1.80
N GLY A 320 -8.93 -17.80 -1.66
CA GLY A 320 -9.86 -17.65 -0.54
C GLY A 320 -9.36 -18.32 0.75
N PHE A 321 -9.65 -17.70 1.89
CA PHE A 321 -9.38 -18.29 3.21
C PHE A 321 -10.60 -18.18 4.12
N ASP A 322 -10.89 -19.27 4.80
CA ASP A 322 -12.09 -19.45 5.61
C ASP A 322 -11.80 -19.18 7.08
N PHE A 323 -12.60 -18.30 7.69
CA PHE A 323 -12.54 -17.97 9.10
C PHE A 323 -13.88 -18.36 9.75
N PRO A 324 -13.91 -19.38 10.64
CA PRO A 324 -15.15 -19.84 11.23
C PRO A 324 -15.64 -18.91 12.36
N PHE A 325 -16.95 -18.69 12.38
CA PHE A 325 -17.67 -17.91 13.40
C PHE A 325 -18.99 -18.62 13.75
N VAL A 326 -19.62 -18.16 14.83
CA VAL A 326 -20.94 -18.60 15.25
C VAL A 326 -21.77 -17.37 15.57
N PHE A 327 -22.95 -17.28 14.98
CA PHE A 327 -24.00 -16.36 15.40
C PHE A 327 -24.97 -17.11 16.32
N ASP A 328 -25.22 -16.56 17.50
CA ASP A 328 -26.20 -17.09 18.44
C ASP A 328 -27.27 -16.05 18.81
N GLN A 329 -28.53 -16.47 18.83
CA GLN A 329 -29.66 -15.64 19.25
C GLN A 329 -30.69 -16.47 20.02
N ALA A 330 -31.24 -15.92 21.10
CA ALA A 330 -32.22 -16.61 21.92
C ALA A 330 -33.50 -16.91 21.11
N VAL A 331 -34.03 -18.13 21.25
CA VAL A 331 -35.27 -18.54 20.56
C VAL A 331 -36.45 -17.65 20.99
N SER A 332 -36.50 -17.28 22.28
CA SER A 332 -37.50 -16.35 22.82
C SER A 332 -37.51 -15.01 22.10
N ASP A 333 -36.34 -14.47 21.78
CA ASP A 333 -36.21 -13.16 21.14
C ASP A 333 -36.65 -13.22 19.68
N VAL A 334 -36.31 -14.33 19.00
CA VAL A 334 -36.76 -14.60 17.64
C VAL A 334 -38.29 -14.76 17.60
N GLU A 335 -38.89 -15.46 18.56
CA GLU A 335 -40.34 -15.62 18.68
C GLU A 335 -41.05 -14.28 18.90
N GLN A 336 -40.54 -13.44 19.80
CA GLN A 336 -41.05 -12.08 20.03
C GLN A 336 -40.99 -11.21 18.77
N LYS A 337 -40.00 -11.45 17.90
CA LYS A 337 -39.82 -10.75 16.61
C LYS A 337 -40.62 -11.37 15.46
N GLY A 338 -41.67 -12.15 15.75
CA GLY A 338 -42.49 -12.81 14.73
C GLY A 338 -41.75 -13.93 13.99
N GLY A 339 -40.75 -14.52 14.66
CA GLY A 339 -39.91 -15.56 14.11
C GLY A 339 -38.81 -15.04 13.16
N LYS A 340 -38.41 -13.78 13.26
CA LYS A 340 -37.31 -13.19 12.48
C LYS A 340 -36.00 -13.19 13.26
N ILE A 341 -34.93 -13.60 12.60
CA ILE A 341 -33.55 -13.57 13.11
C ILE A 341 -32.99 -12.17 12.86
N ASP A 342 -32.13 -11.69 13.76
CA ASP A 342 -31.50 -10.39 13.62
C ASP A 342 -30.55 -10.37 12.43
N GLN A 343 -30.58 -9.26 11.69
CA GLN A 343 -29.58 -9.01 10.65
C GLN A 343 -28.21 -8.86 11.29
N LEU A 344 -27.24 -9.58 10.75
CA LEU A 344 -25.86 -9.52 11.20
C LEU A 344 -25.13 -8.44 10.39
N ASN A 345 -24.61 -7.42 11.06
CA ASN A 345 -23.78 -6.38 10.45
C ASN A 345 -22.38 -6.43 11.07
N LEU A 346 -21.45 -7.13 10.42
CA LEU A 346 -20.08 -7.29 10.91
C LEU A 346 -19.22 -6.12 10.44
N GLN A 347 -18.76 -5.29 11.38
CA GLN A 347 -17.78 -4.25 11.07
C GLN A 347 -16.39 -4.86 10.93
N ILE A 348 -15.82 -4.78 9.72
CA ILE A 348 -14.42 -5.07 9.44
C ILE A 348 -13.60 -3.81 9.73
N TYR A 349 -12.42 -3.99 10.31
CA TYR A 349 -11.46 -2.95 10.68
C TYR A 349 -10.11 -3.25 10.05
N TYR A 350 -9.32 -2.20 9.84
CA TYR A 350 -7.91 -2.30 9.50
C TYR A 350 -7.02 -1.61 10.55
N CYS A 351 -5.79 -2.09 10.68
CA CYS A 351 -4.76 -1.53 11.56
C CYS A 351 -3.41 -1.52 10.80
N GLN A 352 -2.75 -0.37 10.74
CA GLN A 352 -1.47 -0.21 10.03
C GLN A 352 -0.25 -0.33 10.94
N ASP A 353 -0.45 -0.41 12.25
CA ASP A 353 0.64 -0.58 13.21
C ASP A 353 1.26 -1.98 13.05
N ASP A 354 2.54 -2.09 13.40
CA ASP A 354 3.23 -3.38 13.35
C ASP A 354 2.65 -4.35 14.39
N GLU A 355 2.38 -3.83 15.60
CA GLU A 355 1.67 -4.55 16.64
C GLU A 355 0.15 -4.39 16.50
N ARG A 356 -0.54 -5.53 16.41
CA ARG A 356 -2.00 -5.56 16.32
C ARG A 356 -2.62 -5.60 17.72
N PRO A 357 -3.66 -4.82 18.01
CA PRO A 357 -4.32 -4.88 19.30
C PRO A 357 -5.08 -6.21 19.46
N LYS A 358 -5.02 -6.78 20.67
CA LYS A 358 -5.81 -7.98 21.05
C LYS A 358 -7.28 -7.65 21.28
N PHE A 359 -7.54 -6.46 21.82
CA PHE A 359 -8.88 -5.98 22.14
C PHE A 359 -9.29 -4.85 21.19
N PRO A 360 -10.59 -4.63 20.96
CA PRO A 360 -11.03 -3.53 20.12
C PRO A 360 -10.61 -2.18 20.70
N ASP A 361 -9.99 -1.35 19.87
CA ASP A 361 -9.62 0.03 20.14
C ASP A 361 -10.23 0.92 19.05
N VAL A 362 -11.57 0.99 19.07
CA VAL A 362 -12.34 1.69 18.03
C VAL A 362 -12.13 3.18 18.19
N GLY A 363 -11.51 3.80 17.19
CA GLY A 363 -11.17 5.23 17.19
C GLY A 363 -9.71 5.52 17.55
N GLY A 364 -8.96 4.52 18.04
CA GLY A 364 -7.51 4.57 18.17
C GLY A 364 -6.83 3.94 16.96
N THR A 365 -6.16 2.81 17.18
CA THR A 365 -5.36 2.11 16.17
C THR A 365 -6.20 1.33 15.15
N CYS A 366 -7.38 0.85 15.54
CA CYS A 366 -8.32 0.14 14.66
C CYS A 366 -9.26 1.13 13.98
N LYS A 367 -9.17 1.23 12.66
CA LYS A 367 -10.03 2.08 11.83
C LYS A 367 -11.06 1.23 11.09
N PRO A 368 -12.33 1.67 10.98
CA PRO A 368 -13.34 0.92 10.23
C PRO A 368 -12.94 0.82 8.75
N LEU A 369 -13.06 -0.39 8.20
CA LEU A 369 -12.81 -0.70 6.79
C LEU A 369 -14.10 -0.89 6.01
N VAL A 370 -15.02 -1.76 6.45
CA VAL A 370 -16.28 -2.00 5.72
C VAL A 370 -17.26 -2.72 6.63
N THR A 371 -18.57 -2.58 6.38
CA THR A 371 -19.58 -3.39 7.08
C THR A 371 -20.02 -4.53 6.17
N LEU A 372 -19.89 -5.77 6.63
CA LEU A 372 -20.38 -6.98 5.96
C LEU A 372 -21.78 -7.32 6.50
N PRO A 373 -22.86 -7.05 5.73
CA PRO A 373 -24.21 -7.43 6.13
C PRO A 373 -24.46 -8.91 5.82
N ALA A 374 -25.27 -9.57 6.63
CA ALA A 374 -25.82 -10.89 6.34
C ALA A 374 -27.23 -11.04 6.89
N ASP A 375 -28.10 -11.63 6.08
CA ASP A 375 -29.49 -11.93 6.46
C ASP A 375 -29.70 -13.44 6.56
N PHE A 376 -29.70 -13.94 7.80
CA PHE A 376 -29.93 -15.35 8.09
C PHE A 376 -31.41 -15.77 7.98
N ASN A 377 -32.35 -14.84 7.77
CA ASN A 377 -33.75 -15.22 7.51
C ASN A 377 -33.91 -15.95 6.18
N GLN A 378 -32.90 -15.90 5.31
CA GLN A 378 -32.84 -16.71 4.08
C GLN A 378 -32.60 -18.20 4.34
N ILE A 379 -32.19 -18.59 5.56
CA ILE A 379 -32.04 -19.98 5.97
C ILE A 379 -33.42 -20.50 6.40
N PRO A 380 -33.96 -21.55 5.76
CA PRO A 380 -35.22 -22.14 6.21
C PRO A 380 -35.12 -22.61 7.67
N LYS A 381 -36.12 -22.25 8.48
CA LYS A 381 -36.10 -22.47 9.94
C LYS A 381 -35.84 -23.92 10.37
N ARG A 382 -36.25 -24.90 9.55
CA ARG A 382 -36.02 -26.33 9.81
C ARG A 382 -34.54 -26.73 9.83
N PHE A 383 -33.68 -25.95 9.17
CA PHE A 383 -32.23 -26.16 9.14
C PHE A 383 -31.49 -25.41 10.25
N LEU A 384 -32.19 -24.59 11.04
CA LEU A 384 -31.58 -23.87 12.16
C LEU A 384 -31.43 -24.80 13.36
N ILE A 385 -30.20 -24.89 13.86
CA ILE A 385 -29.87 -25.70 15.02
C ILE A 385 -30.34 -24.97 16.28
N LYS A 386 -31.23 -25.60 17.05
CA LYS A 386 -31.62 -25.16 18.39
C LYS A 386 -30.82 -25.92 19.43
N GLN A 387 -30.22 -25.22 20.38
CA GLN A 387 -29.45 -25.83 21.45
C GLN A 387 -29.74 -25.13 22.79
N PRO A 388 -29.93 -25.87 23.89
CA PRO A 388 -30.07 -25.27 25.22
C PRO A 388 -28.73 -24.70 25.71
N ALA A 389 -28.79 -23.52 26.32
CA ALA A 389 -27.69 -22.95 27.09
C ALA A 389 -27.64 -23.53 28.51
N ALA A 390 -26.64 -23.14 29.29
CA ALA A 390 -26.42 -23.63 30.66
C ALA A 390 -27.58 -23.32 31.64
N ASP A 391 -28.38 -22.29 31.34
CA ASP A 391 -29.57 -21.89 32.10
C ASP A 391 -30.87 -22.56 31.59
N GLY A 392 -30.78 -23.44 30.59
CA GLY A 392 -31.93 -24.11 29.97
C GLY A 392 -32.65 -23.28 28.90
N GLN A 393 -32.27 -22.01 28.69
CA GLN A 393 -32.83 -21.19 27.60
C GLN A 393 -32.39 -21.77 26.25
N LEU A 394 -33.31 -21.87 25.29
CA LEU A 394 -33.00 -22.33 23.93
C LEU A 394 -32.42 -21.19 23.09
N TRP A 395 -31.34 -21.49 22.38
CA TRP A 395 -30.67 -20.57 21.45
C TRP A 395 -30.60 -21.19 20.05
N TYR A 396 -30.76 -20.35 19.02
CA TYR A 396 -30.36 -20.70 17.68
C TYR A 396 -28.83 -20.58 17.57
N LYS A 397 -28.20 -21.59 16.96
CA LYS A 397 -26.76 -21.61 16.65
C LYS A 397 -26.59 -21.67 15.14
N ILE A 398 -26.03 -20.60 14.56
CA ILE A 398 -25.81 -20.48 13.12
C ILE A 398 -24.29 -20.39 12.88
N PRO A 399 -23.62 -21.51 12.60
CA PRO A 399 -22.21 -21.49 12.24
C PRO A 399 -22.05 -20.91 10.83
N PHE A 400 -21.12 -19.99 10.65
CA PHE A 400 -20.81 -19.40 9.35
C PHE A 400 -19.31 -19.20 9.19
N MET A 401 -18.87 -18.93 7.98
CA MET A 401 -17.49 -18.62 7.63
C MET A 401 -17.44 -17.23 7.01
N ILE A 402 -16.47 -16.44 7.41
CA ILE A 402 -16.04 -15.29 6.61
C ILE A 402 -14.97 -15.82 5.65
N VAL A 403 -15.24 -15.71 4.36
CA VAL A 403 -14.29 -16.05 3.29
C VAL A 403 -13.64 -14.75 2.87
N ARG A 404 -12.34 -14.66 3.05
CA ARG A 404 -11.56 -13.50 2.58
C ARG A 404 -10.80 -13.89 1.33
N THR A 405 -10.99 -13.12 0.26
CA THR A 405 -10.30 -13.26 -1.03
C THR A 405 -9.64 -11.94 -1.40
N CYS A 406 -8.42 -11.97 -1.91
CA CYS A 406 -7.71 -10.77 -2.34
C CYS A 406 -7.44 -10.83 -3.85
N ARG A 407 -7.58 -9.70 -4.54
CA ARG A 407 -7.23 -9.60 -5.96
C ARG A 407 -6.71 -8.19 -6.28
N LEU A 408 -5.49 -8.09 -6.81
CA LEU A 408 -4.80 -6.80 -6.98
C LEU A 408 -4.85 -5.98 -5.68
N ALA A 409 -5.23 -4.70 -5.76
CA ALA A 409 -5.36 -3.85 -4.60
C ALA A 409 -6.62 -4.14 -3.74
N ASN A 410 -7.55 -4.96 -4.22
CA ASN A 410 -8.85 -5.17 -3.56
C ASN A 410 -8.87 -6.37 -2.60
N VAL A 411 -9.60 -6.22 -1.50
CA VAL A 411 -9.97 -7.31 -0.59
C VAL A 411 -11.49 -7.49 -0.61
N HIS A 412 -11.94 -8.75 -0.64
CA HIS A 412 -13.35 -9.12 -0.64
C HIS A 412 -13.67 -10.04 0.52
N PHE A 413 -14.86 -9.85 1.11
CA PHE A 413 -15.37 -10.66 2.21
C PHE A 413 -16.73 -11.21 1.87
N ASP A 414 -16.85 -12.54 1.90
CA ASP A 414 -18.13 -13.23 1.78
C ASP A 414 -18.50 -13.89 3.11
N LEU A 415 -19.74 -13.71 3.54
CA LEU A 415 -20.30 -14.49 4.63
C LEU A 415 -21.00 -15.71 4.06
N VAL A 416 -20.52 -16.88 4.45
CA VAL A 416 -20.92 -18.15 3.88
C VAL A 416 -21.41 -19.09 4.98
N HIS A 417 -22.54 -19.75 4.77
CA HIS A 417 -23.03 -20.80 5.65
C HIS A 417 -23.19 -22.10 4.85
N LEU A 418 -22.85 -23.22 5.49
CA LEU A 418 -23.03 -24.56 4.93
C LEU A 418 -24.48 -24.96 5.17
N GLN A 419 -25.25 -25.02 4.09
CA GLN A 419 -26.66 -25.38 4.13
C GLN A 419 -26.85 -26.81 3.62
N GLU A 420 -27.68 -27.58 4.30
CA GLU A 420 -28.13 -28.89 3.83
C GLU A 420 -29.36 -28.70 2.90
N ASN A 421 -29.35 -29.36 1.76
CA ASN A 421 -30.46 -29.42 0.81
C ASN A 421 -31.48 -30.49 1.20
N GLU A 422 -32.63 -30.50 0.54
CA GLU A 422 -33.69 -31.50 0.78
C GLU A 422 -33.26 -32.94 0.47
N ASP A 423 -32.26 -33.11 -0.39
CA ASP A 423 -31.66 -34.40 -0.75
C ASP A 423 -30.48 -34.81 0.17
N GLY A 424 -30.21 -34.04 1.23
CA GLY A 424 -29.10 -34.28 2.17
C GLY A 424 -27.73 -33.79 1.67
N THR A 425 -27.65 -33.14 0.50
CA THR A 425 -26.39 -32.58 0.01
C THR A 425 -26.04 -31.28 0.75
N ILE A 426 -24.77 -31.12 1.15
CA ILE A 426 -24.30 -29.88 1.80
C ILE A 426 -23.77 -28.94 0.73
N ILE A 427 -24.37 -27.75 0.63
CA ILE A 427 -23.95 -26.68 -0.26
C ILE A 427 -23.37 -25.49 0.50
N ARG A 428 -22.40 -24.85 -0.13
CA ARG A 428 -21.78 -23.63 0.37
C ARG A 428 -22.54 -22.44 -0.22
N LYS A 429 -23.33 -21.74 0.60
CA LYS A 429 -24.16 -20.61 0.15
C LYS A 429 -23.69 -19.30 0.76
N THR A 430 -23.63 -18.25 -0.07
CA THR A 430 -23.27 -16.88 0.35
C THR A 430 -24.53 -16.12 0.78
N TYR A 431 -24.48 -15.52 1.98
CA TYR A 431 -25.59 -14.78 2.59
C TYR A 431 -25.29 -13.29 2.76
N GLY A 432 -24.03 -12.91 2.53
CA GLY A 432 -23.52 -11.56 2.61
C GLY A 432 -22.24 -11.46 1.80
N SER A 433 -22.02 -10.35 1.12
CA SER A 433 -20.83 -10.14 0.30
C SER A 433 -20.50 -8.67 0.28
N VAL A 434 -19.24 -8.32 0.51
CA VAL A 434 -18.80 -6.93 0.46
C VAL A 434 -17.35 -6.82 -0.01
N LYS A 435 -17.12 -5.94 -0.97
CA LYS A 435 -15.77 -5.45 -1.29
C LYS A 435 -15.34 -4.52 -0.17
N ALA A 436 -14.08 -4.58 0.27
CA ALA A 436 -13.53 -3.67 1.27
C ALA A 436 -13.61 -2.22 0.78
N ASP A 437 -14.74 -1.57 1.06
CA ASP A 437 -14.97 -0.16 0.79
C ASP A 437 -15.25 0.65 2.07
N PRO A 438 -14.23 1.32 2.64
CA PRO A 438 -14.32 2.33 3.70
C PRO A 438 -15.35 3.43 3.52
N LEU A 439 -15.84 3.67 2.31
CA LEU A 439 -16.90 4.64 2.06
C LEU A 439 -18.27 4.00 1.80
N SER A 440 -18.46 2.70 2.07
CA SER A 440 -19.77 2.03 1.97
C SER A 440 -20.82 2.51 2.99
N ARG A 441 -20.62 3.65 3.66
CA ARG A 441 -21.64 4.28 4.50
C ARG A 441 -22.65 5.04 3.64
N MET A 442 -23.88 4.53 3.68
CA MET A 442 -25.16 5.17 3.34
C MET A 442 -25.49 5.27 1.84
N THR A 443 -25.93 4.15 1.26
CA THR A 443 -27.17 4.16 0.48
C THR A 443 -28.28 3.61 1.36
N THR A 444 -28.91 4.51 2.11
CA THR A 444 -30.29 4.38 2.59
C THR A 444 -30.98 5.68 2.27
#